data_AF-A0A6L9GC60-F1
#
_entry.id   AF-A0A6L9GC60-F1
#
_cell.length_a   1.000
_cell.length_b   1.000
_cell.length_c   1.000
_cell.angle_alpha   90.00
_cell.angle_beta   90.00
_cell.angle_gamma   90.00
#
_symmetry.space_group_name_H-M   'P 1'
#
loop_
_entity.id
_entity.type
_entity.pdbx_description
1 polymer ?
#
loop_
_entity_poly.entity_id
_entity_poly.type
_entity_poly.pdbx_seq_one_letter_code
_entity_poly.pdbx_strand_id
1 'polypeptide(L)'
;HVDDIAGAVLTPEGLAKLAAIDVGSLPVVDGKPQNGLRLGACVGQVGKFIAIGLNYADHAAESGLAVPDEPVVFNKWITCICGPDDDIVIPKGSTKTDWEVELGVIIGKGG
;
A
#
# COMPACT_ATOMS: atom_id res chain seq x y z
N HIS A 1 12.10 18.99 2.81
CA HIS A 1 11.55 18.87 4.18
C HIS A 1 11.73 17.45 4.72
N VAL A 2 11.48 16.42 3.91
CA VAL A 2 11.90 15.03 4.15
C VAL A 2 12.50 14.48 2.86
N ASP A 3 13.24 13.37 2.94
CA ASP A 3 13.83 12.72 1.76
C ASP A 3 12.80 11.90 0.98
N ASP A 4 12.01 11.07 1.67
CA ASP A 4 10.95 10.22 1.09
C ASP A 4 9.91 9.84 2.17
N ILE A 5 8.73 9.36 1.77
CA ILE A 5 7.72 8.79 2.67
C ILE A 5 8.10 7.35 3.01
N ALA A 6 9.13 7.21 3.84
CA ALA A 6 9.72 5.93 4.23
C ALA A 6 10.45 6.02 5.58
N GLY A 7 10.73 4.85 6.19
CA GLY A 7 11.60 4.74 7.35
C GLY A 7 11.23 5.69 8.49
N ALA A 8 12.18 6.54 8.91
CA ALA A 8 11.99 7.48 10.02
C ALA A 8 10.87 8.52 9.81
N VAL A 9 10.46 8.76 8.56
CA VAL A 9 9.36 9.68 8.25
C VAL A 9 8.00 9.11 8.69
N LEU A 10 7.89 7.79 8.75
CA LEU A 10 6.65 7.10 9.16
C LEU A 10 6.50 7.01 10.68
N THR A 11 7.51 7.37 11.48
CA THR A 11 7.38 7.41 12.95
C THR A 11 6.44 8.54 13.38
N PRO A 12 5.89 8.51 14.61
CA PRO A 12 5.06 9.63 15.11
C PRO A 12 5.75 10.99 15.01
N GLU A 13 7.06 11.05 15.28
CA GLU A 13 7.85 12.29 15.19
C GLU A 13 8.06 12.71 13.73
N GLY A 14 8.30 11.76 12.82
CA GLY A 14 8.40 12.02 11.39
C GLY A 14 7.10 12.55 10.79
N LEU A 15 5.97 11.93 11.15
CA LEU A 15 4.63 12.36 10.73
C LEU A 15 4.27 13.73 11.29
N ALA A 16 4.64 14.02 12.54
CA ALA A 16 4.45 15.36 13.12
C ALA A 16 5.25 16.43 12.36
N LYS A 17 6.48 16.13 11.93
CA LYS A 17 7.26 17.03 11.08
C LYS A 17 6.62 17.24 9.71
N LEU A 18 6.12 16.17 9.08
CA LEU A 18 5.40 16.25 7.81
C LEU A 18 4.15 17.14 7.92
N ALA A 19 3.34 16.93 8.96
CA ALA A 19 2.11 17.69 9.20
C ALA A 19 2.35 19.18 9.45
N ALA A 20 3.54 19.56 9.92
CA ALA A 20 3.92 20.94 10.16
C ALA A 20 4.45 21.68 8.91
N ILE A 21 4.60 21.00 7.77
CA ILE A 21 5.06 21.62 6.53
C ILE A 21 3.96 22.52 5.97
N ASP A 22 4.29 23.77 5.69
CA ASP A 22 3.43 24.66 4.90
C ASP A 22 3.43 24.20 3.44
N VAL A 23 2.33 23.59 3.01
CA VAL A 23 2.14 23.10 1.64
C VAL A 23 2.27 24.24 0.62
N GLY A 24 1.92 25.47 0.97
CA GLY A 24 2.04 26.63 0.08
C GLY A 24 3.47 27.07 -0.20
N SER A 25 4.42 26.65 0.63
CA SER A 25 5.85 26.94 0.47
C SER A 25 6.57 25.95 -0.46
N LEU A 26 5.93 24.84 -0.80
CA LEU A 26 6.51 23.79 -1.62
C LEU A 26 6.53 24.19 -3.11
N PRO A 27 7.56 23.75 -3.87
CA PRO A 27 7.58 23.96 -5.31
C PRO A 27 6.37 23.30 -5.96
N VAL A 28 5.71 24.02 -6.86
CA VAL A 28 4.61 23.49 -7.65
C VAL A 28 5.17 22.48 -8.66
N VAL A 29 4.56 21.31 -8.70
CA VAL A 29 4.78 20.32 -9.76
C VAL A 29 3.70 20.52 -10.82
N ASP A 30 4.12 20.77 -12.05
CA ASP A 30 3.19 20.94 -13.17
C ASP A 30 2.40 19.66 -13.45
N GLY A 31 1.15 19.84 -13.85
CA GLY A 31 0.22 18.75 -14.12
C GLY A 31 -0.76 18.53 -12.96
N LYS A 32 -1.62 17.51 -13.12
CA LYS A 32 -2.56 17.09 -12.09
C LYS A 32 -2.27 15.63 -11.75
N PRO A 33 -2.22 15.25 -10.47
CA PRO A 33 -2.13 13.85 -10.08
C PRO A 33 -3.15 13.01 -10.87
N GLN A 34 -2.69 11.91 -11.47
CA GLN A 34 -3.51 10.99 -12.27
C GLN A 34 -4.10 11.59 -13.57
N ASN A 35 -3.68 12.81 -13.95
CA ASN A 35 -4.01 13.46 -15.21
C ASN A 35 -2.79 14.20 -15.75
N GLY A 36 -1.95 13.47 -16.49
CA GLY A 36 -0.68 13.95 -17.03
C GLY A 36 0.51 13.84 -16.06
N LEU A 37 0.26 13.52 -14.78
CA LEU A 37 1.29 13.25 -13.79
C LEU A 37 1.08 11.86 -13.14
N ARG A 38 2.07 10.98 -13.30
CA ARG A 38 2.06 9.66 -12.68
C ARG A 38 2.36 9.75 -11.18
N LEU A 39 1.57 9.06 -10.36
CA LEU A 39 1.86 8.84 -8.95
C LEU A 39 2.62 7.52 -8.75
N GLY A 40 3.66 7.54 -7.93
CA GLY A 40 4.33 6.33 -7.47
C GLY A 40 3.55 5.63 -6.34
N ALA A 41 4.12 4.55 -5.83
CA ALA A 41 3.64 3.94 -4.59
C ALA A 41 3.68 4.94 -3.43
N CYS A 42 2.69 4.90 -2.54
CA CYS A 42 2.56 5.87 -1.46
C CYS A 42 3.60 5.72 -0.33
N VAL A 43 4.31 4.59 -0.28
CA VAL A 43 5.35 4.31 0.71
C VAL A 43 6.60 3.78 0.01
N GLY A 44 7.73 4.45 0.25
CA GLY A 44 9.04 4.04 -0.23
C GLY A 44 9.70 2.99 0.66
N GLN A 45 10.68 2.28 0.11
CA GLN A 45 11.59 1.39 0.86
C GLN A 45 10.88 0.35 1.75
N VAL A 46 9.78 -0.22 1.28
CA VAL A 46 9.02 -1.24 2.00
C VAL A 46 9.91 -2.46 2.23
N GLY A 47 10.15 -2.81 3.50
CA GLY A 47 10.97 -3.97 3.87
C GLY A 47 10.18 -5.29 3.97
N LYS A 48 8.89 -5.22 4.29
CA LYS A 48 8.00 -6.39 4.43
C LYS A 48 6.60 -6.04 3.92
N PHE A 49 6.01 -6.92 3.12
CA PHE A 49 4.60 -6.88 2.75
C PHE A 49 3.94 -8.14 3.32
N ILE A 50 3.14 -7.95 4.37
CA ILE A 50 2.39 -9.01 5.03
C ILE A 50 0.92 -8.86 4.67
N ALA A 51 0.30 -9.92 4.20
CA ALA A 51 -1.11 -9.98 3.83
C ALA A 51 -1.86 -10.98 4.72
N ILE A 52 -3.15 -10.74 4.91
CA ILE A 52 -4.02 -11.54 5.78
C ILE A 52 -5.16 -12.11 4.94
N GLY A 53 -5.20 -13.43 4.81
CA GLY A 53 -6.27 -14.13 4.09
C GLY A 53 -7.53 -14.30 4.94
N LEU A 54 -8.69 -14.39 4.28
CA LEU A 54 -10.00 -14.69 4.89
C LEU A 54 -10.36 -13.77 6.07
N ASN A 55 -9.98 -12.49 5.99
CA ASN A 55 -10.12 -11.52 7.09
C ASN A 55 -11.44 -10.73 7.08
N TYR A 56 -12.37 -11.06 6.19
CA TYR A 56 -13.73 -10.52 6.14
C TYR A 56 -14.74 -11.66 6.25
N ALA A 57 -15.61 -11.60 7.26
CA ALA A 57 -16.61 -12.63 7.55
C ALA A 57 -17.56 -12.88 6.36
N ASP A 58 -17.91 -11.81 5.64
CA ASP A 58 -18.79 -11.89 4.47
C ASP A 58 -18.11 -12.63 3.30
N HIS A 59 -16.78 -12.52 3.16
CA HIS A 59 -16.02 -13.22 2.11
C HIS A 59 -15.85 -14.72 2.42
N ALA A 60 -15.69 -15.08 3.70
CA ALA A 60 -15.72 -16.47 4.14
C ALA A 60 -17.10 -17.12 3.88
N ALA A 61 -18.18 -16.37 4.13
CA ALA A 61 -19.54 -16.81 3.86
C ALA A 61 -19.82 -17.01 2.36
N GLU A 62 -19.34 -16.09 1.49
CA GLU A 62 -19.48 -16.19 0.03
C GLU A 62 -18.66 -17.35 -0.57
N SER A 63 -17.50 -17.65 0.02
CA SER A 63 -16.62 -18.75 -0.43
C SER A 63 -17.05 -20.13 0.06
N GLY A 64 -18.03 -20.22 0.96
CA GLY A 64 -18.43 -21.47 1.63
C GLY A 64 -17.34 -22.07 2.52
N LEU A 65 -16.37 -21.26 2.96
CA LEU A 65 -15.26 -21.68 3.80
C LEU A 65 -15.55 -21.35 5.27
N ALA A 66 -15.16 -22.25 6.17
CA ALA A 66 -15.21 -21.95 7.60
C ALA A 66 -14.24 -20.79 7.91
N VAL A 67 -14.68 -19.86 8.77
CA VAL A 67 -13.79 -18.81 9.28
C VAL A 67 -12.66 -19.50 10.07
N PRO A 68 -11.38 -19.24 9.73
CA PRO A 68 -10.26 -19.84 10.44
C PRO A 68 -10.22 -19.41 11.91
N ASP A 69 -9.83 -20.31 12.81
CA ASP A 69 -9.63 -20.00 14.24
C ASP A 69 -8.41 -19.07 14.48
N GLU A 70 -7.48 -19.04 13.51
CA GLU A 70 -6.28 -18.21 13.54
C GLU A 70 -6.12 -17.45 12.22
N PRO A 71 -5.55 -16.22 12.23
CA PRO A 71 -5.34 -15.46 11.00
C PRO A 71 -4.44 -16.19 10.01
N VAL A 72 -4.88 -16.28 8.76
CA VAL A 72 -4.04 -16.81 7.68
C VAL A 72 -3.07 -15.72 7.25
N VAL A 73 -1.80 -15.85 7.61
CA VAL A 73 -0.76 -14.87 7.29
C VAL A 73 0.11 -15.37 6.15
N PHE A 74 0.31 -14.54 5.14
CA PHE A 74 1.24 -14.81 4.04
C PHE A 74 1.97 -13.54 3.63
N ASN A 75 3.03 -13.69 2.83
CA ASN A 75 3.83 -12.57 2.35
C ASN A 75 3.66 -12.36 0.84
N LYS A 76 3.74 -11.09 0.42
CA LYS A 76 3.94 -10.72 -0.97
C LYS A 76 5.37 -10.22 -1.14
N TRP A 77 5.95 -10.46 -2.31
CA TRP A 77 7.26 -9.90 -2.63
C TRP A 77 7.12 -8.39 -2.83
N ILE A 78 7.97 -7.60 -2.19
CA ILE A 78 7.91 -6.12 -2.24
C ILE A 78 8.03 -5.56 -3.67
N THR A 79 8.55 -6.33 -4.61
CA THR A 79 8.61 -5.99 -6.04
C THR A 79 7.25 -5.97 -6.72
N CYS A 80 6.17 -6.41 -6.06
CA CYS A 80 4.80 -6.32 -6.60
C CYS A 80 4.15 -4.96 -6.38
N ILE A 81 4.78 -4.06 -5.62
CA ILE A 81 4.22 -2.74 -5.28
C ILE A 81 4.35 -1.81 -6.49
N CYS A 82 3.26 -1.17 -6.88
CA CYS A 82 3.20 -0.21 -7.97
C CYS A 82 2.39 1.03 -7.57
N GLY A 83 2.43 2.06 -8.40
CA GLY A 83 1.59 3.26 -8.26
C GLY A 83 0.11 2.96 -8.49
N PRO A 84 -0.78 3.85 -8.06
CA PRO A 84 -2.23 3.62 -8.09
C PRO A 84 -2.82 3.45 -9.50
N ASP A 85 -2.17 4.00 -10.52
CA ASP A 85 -2.60 3.93 -11.92
C ASP A 85 -1.57 3.20 -12.81
N ASP A 86 -0.64 2.46 -12.21
CA ASP A 86 0.30 1.66 -12.99
C ASP A 86 -0.41 0.48 -13.65
N ASP A 87 -0.02 0.19 -14.89
CA ASP A 87 -0.51 -0.99 -15.59
C ASP A 87 -0.10 -2.28 -14.85
N ILE A 88 -1.07 -3.18 -14.63
CA ILE A 88 -0.81 -4.52 -14.11
C ILE A 88 -0.44 -5.45 -15.27
N VAL A 89 0.80 -5.90 -15.28
CA VAL A 89 1.27 -6.88 -16.28
C VAL A 89 0.78 -8.28 -15.90
N ILE A 90 -0.26 -8.76 -16.59
CA ILE A 90 -0.78 -10.11 -16.41
C ILE A 90 0.21 -11.13 -16.99
N PRO A 91 0.65 -12.14 -16.21
CA PRO A 91 1.55 -13.17 -16.70
C PRO A 91 0.98 -13.94 -17.89
N LYS A 92 1.83 -14.27 -18.87
CA LYS A 92 1.43 -15.05 -20.04
C LYS A 92 0.82 -16.39 -19.61
N GLY A 93 -0.37 -16.70 -20.13
CA GLY A 93 -1.09 -17.93 -19.81
C GLY A 93 -1.89 -17.89 -18.51
N SER A 94 -1.96 -16.75 -17.81
CA SER A 94 -2.90 -16.59 -16.71
C SER A 94 -4.34 -16.67 -17.22
N THR A 95 -5.17 -17.52 -16.60
CA THR A 95 -6.59 -17.71 -16.93
C THR A 95 -7.53 -17.35 -15.78
N LYS A 96 -6.97 -17.03 -14.60
CA LYS A 96 -7.72 -16.75 -13.37
C LYS A 96 -7.09 -15.58 -12.60
N THR A 97 -6.65 -14.55 -13.32
CA THR A 97 -6.27 -13.29 -12.67
C THR A 97 -7.52 -12.68 -12.05
N ASP A 98 -7.43 -12.34 -10.77
CA ASP A 98 -8.54 -11.78 -10.01
C ASP A 98 -8.07 -10.54 -9.23
N TRP A 99 -9.02 -9.83 -8.62
CA TRP A 99 -8.80 -8.60 -7.89
C TRP A 99 -9.21 -8.74 -6.42
N GLU A 100 -8.49 -8.05 -5.54
CA GLU A 100 -8.82 -7.94 -4.13
C GLU A 100 -8.69 -6.46 -3.73
N VAL A 101 -9.73 -5.92 -3.10
CA VAL A 101 -9.70 -4.58 -2.51
C VAL A 101 -9.46 -4.74 -1.01
N GLU A 102 -8.33 -4.23 -0.54
CA GLU A 102 -7.87 -4.41 0.84
C GLU A 102 -7.54 -3.07 1.50
N LEU A 103 -7.60 -3.07 2.84
CA LEU A 103 -7.06 -1.98 3.66
C LEU A 103 -5.57 -2.22 3.93
N GLY A 104 -4.70 -1.36 3.40
CA GLY A 104 -3.28 -1.35 3.75
C GLY A 104 -3.01 -0.64 5.08
N VAL A 105 -2.26 -1.27 5.97
CA VAL A 105 -1.78 -0.67 7.22
C VAL A 105 -0.27 -0.49 7.16
N ILE A 106 0.19 0.76 7.35
CA ILE A 106 1.61 1.09 7.33
C ILE A 106 2.13 1.20 8.77
N ILE A 107 3.13 0.37 9.11
CA ILE A 107 3.72 0.35 10.44
C ILE A 107 4.89 1.33 10.50
N GLY A 108 4.67 2.45 11.20
CA GLY A 108 5.66 3.52 11.33
C GLY A 108 6.69 3.32 12.45
N LYS A 109 6.33 2.58 13.50
CA LYS A 109 7.20 2.27 14.64
C LYS A 109 6.90 0.84 15.10
N GLY A 110 7.97 0.07 15.34
CA GLY A 110 7.85 -1.26 15.93
C GLY A 110 7.30 -1.20 17.35
N GLY A 111 6.61 -2.26 17.76
CA GLY A 111 6.18 -2.48 19.14
C GLY A 111 7.33 -2.86 20.06
#